data_AF-A0A9P2PZH8-F1
#
_entry.id   AF-A0A9P2PZH8-F1
#
_cell.length_a   1.000
_cell.length_b   1.000
_cell.length_c   1.000
_cell.angle_alpha   90.00
_cell.angle_beta   90.00
_cell.angle_gamma   90.00
#
_symmetry.space_group_name_H-M   'P 1'
#
loop_
_entity.id
_entity.type
_entity.pdbx_description
1 polymer ?
#
loop_
_entity_poly.entity_id
_entity_poly.type
_entity_poly.pdbx_seq_one_letter_code
_entity_poly.pdbx_strand_id
1 'polypeptide(L)'
;SGAVIRGVFDDPENISYAGQGVRVEGSSPSLFVRTDDVRQLRRGDTLTIGEENFWIDRISTDDGGSCHLWLGRGVPPAVNRRR
;
A
#
# COMPACT_ATOMS: atom_id res chain seq x y z
N SER A 1 19.10 2.69 6.40
CA SER A 1 18.42 2.03 7.53
C SER A 1 16.94 2.00 7.21
N GLY A 2 16.29 0.84 7.25
CA GLY A 2 14.83 0.77 7.11
C GLY A 2 14.15 1.27 8.38
N ALA A 3 12.95 1.85 8.26
CA ALA A 3 12.10 2.19 9.40
C ALA A 3 11.07 1.06 9.61
N VAL A 4 10.83 0.69 10.86
CA VAL A 4 9.74 -0.23 11.21
C VAL A 4 8.50 0.61 11.51
N ILE A 5 7.41 0.32 10.80
CA ILE A 5 6.13 1.01 10.93
C ILE A 5 5.11 0.03 11.51
N ARG A 6 4.21 0.52 12.36
CA ARG A 6 3.12 -0.26 12.93
C ARG A 6 1.79 0.23 12.36
N GLY A 7 0.97 -0.71 11.92
CA GLY A 7 -0.33 -0.41 11.34
C GLY A 7 -1.19 -1.65 11.17
N VAL A 8 -2.41 -1.45 10.69
CA VAL A 8 -3.34 -2.51 10.32
C VAL A 8 -3.23 -2.72 8.82
N PHE A 9 -2.73 -3.88 8.43
CA PHE A 9 -2.64 -4.30 7.03
C PHE A 9 -3.94 -5.00 6.63
N ASP A 10 -4.53 -4.54 5.55
CA ASP A 10 -5.73 -5.12 4.93
C ASP A 10 -5.39 -5.66 3.55
N ASP A 11 -5.60 -6.96 3.37
CA ASP A 11 -5.30 -7.67 2.14
C ASP A 11 -6.54 -8.40 1.58
N PRO A 12 -7.14 -7.86 0.50
CA PRO A 12 -8.31 -8.47 -0.12
C PRO A 12 -8.02 -9.76 -0.91
N GLU A 13 -6.75 -10.19 -1.11
CA GLU A 13 -6.44 -11.46 -1.78
C GLU A 13 -6.94 -12.71 -1.03
N ASN A 14 -7.31 -12.59 0.25
CA ASN A 14 -7.88 -13.69 1.02
C ASN A 14 -9.37 -13.98 0.70
N ILE A 15 -10.04 -13.17 -0.13
CA ILE A 15 -11.48 -13.31 -0.44
C ILE A 15 -11.78 -13.20 -1.95
N SER A 16 -10.96 -13.80 -2.82
CA SER A 16 -11.23 -13.82 -4.27
C SER A 16 -11.66 -15.20 -4.78
N TYR A 17 -12.88 -15.61 -4.44
CA TYR A 17 -13.65 -16.56 -5.27
C TYR A 17 -14.50 -15.78 -6.28
N ALA A 18 -13.85 -15.07 -7.20
CA ALA A 18 -14.54 -14.54 -8.36
C ALA A 18 -14.39 -15.57 -9.50
N GLY A 19 -15.51 -16.16 -9.92
CA GLY A 19 -15.55 -17.12 -11.02
C GLY A 19 -14.93 -16.55 -12.31
N GLN A 20 -14.58 -17.46 -13.23
CA GLN A 20 -13.94 -17.17 -14.53
C GLN A 20 -14.55 -15.92 -15.21
N GLY A 21 -13.75 -14.86 -15.34
CA GLY A 21 -14.07 -13.67 -16.15
C GLY A 21 -14.32 -12.37 -15.39
N VAL A 22 -14.31 -12.35 -14.05
CA VAL A 22 -14.48 -11.11 -13.27
C VAL A 22 -13.12 -10.59 -12.81
N ARG A 23 -12.70 -9.44 -13.36
CA ARG A 23 -11.58 -8.65 -12.81
C ARG A 23 -12.15 -7.73 -11.74
N VAL A 24 -11.89 -8.04 -10.46
CA VAL A 24 -12.30 -7.19 -9.36
C VAL A 24 -11.38 -5.96 -9.32
N GLU A 25 -11.80 -4.85 -9.93
CA GLU A 25 -11.17 -3.55 -9.71
C GLU A 25 -11.53 -3.08 -8.29
N GLY A 26 -10.52 -3.00 -7.41
CA GLY A 26 -10.70 -2.56 -6.01
C GLY A 26 -9.91 -3.33 -4.96
N SER A 27 -9.15 -4.37 -5.34
CA SER A 27 -8.41 -5.24 -4.41
C SER A 27 -6.99 -4.77 -4.10
N SER A 28 -6.71 -3.47 -4.10
CA SER A 28 -5.37 -2.97 -3.74
C SER A 28 -5.15 -3.13 -2.24
N PRO A 29 -4.09 -3.83 -1.78
CA PRO A 29 -3.78 -3.93 -0.37
C PRO A 29 -3.63 -2.54 0.24
N SER A 30 -4.06 -2.39 1.49
CA SER A 30 -3.97 -1.11 2.18
C SER A 30 -3.35 -1.26 3.57
N LEU A 31 -2.74 -0.19 4.05
CA LEU A 31 -2.11 -0.15 5.36
C LEU A 31 -2.57 1.12 6.09
N PHE A 32 -3.31 0.93 7.18
CA PHE A 32 -3.75 2.02 8.06
C PHE A 32 -2.73 2.23 9.19
N VAL A 33 -2.16 3.43 9.25
CA VAL A 33 -0.99 3.74 10.09
C VAL A 33 -1.13 5.11 10.73
N ARG A 34 -0.37 5.34 11.81
CA ARG A 34 -0.21 6.68 12.37
C ARG A 34 0.59 7.55 11.40
N THR A 35 0.11 8.77 11.19
CA THR A 35 0.72 9.70 10.22
C THR A 35 2.16 10.06 10.57
N ASP A 36 2.48 10.16 11.86
CA ASP A 36 3.84 10.46 12.32
C ASP A 36 4.85 9.38 11.92
N ASP A 37 4.46 8.11 11.89
CA ASP A 37 5.36 6.99 11.59
C ASP A 37 5.75 6.96 10.10
N VAL A 38 4.93 7.57 9.24
CA VAL A 38 5.05 7.53 7.78
C VAL A 38 5.26 8.89 7.14
N ARG A 39 5.51 9.93 7.93
CA ARG A 39 5.65 11.32 7.47
C ARG A 39 6.77 11.51 6.44
N GLN A 40 7.80 10.66 6.48
CA GLN A 40 8.92 10.64 5.53
C GLN A 40 8.64 9.83 4.26
N LEU A 41 7.62 8.97 4.24
CA LEU A 41 7.34 8.08 3.11
C LEU A 41 6.69 8.81 1.93
N ARG A 42 6.96 8.33 0.72
CA ARG A 42 6.46 8.90 -0.54
C ARG A 42 5.96 7.80 -1.46
N ARG A 43 5.17 8.21 -2.46
CA ARG A 43 4.76 7.32 -3.56
C ARG A 43 6.00 6.72 -4.22
N GLY A 44 6.00 5.40 -4.41
CA GLY A 44 7.09 4.63 -4.98
C GLY A 44 8.06 4.03 -3.96
N ASP A 45 8.00 4.46 -2.70
CA ASP A 45 8.77 3.81 -1.63
C ASP A 45 8.30 2.37 -1.44
N THR A 46 9.24 1.48 -1.11
CA THR A 46 8.98 0.06 -0.92
C THR A 46 8.78 -0.28 0.55
N LEU A 47 7.82 -1.17 0.82
CA LEU A 47 7.52 -1.72 2.14
C LEU A 47 7.63 -3.23 2.07
N THR A 48 8.15 -3.85 3.12
CA THR A 48 8.10 -5.31 3.30
C THR A 48 7.11 -5.61 4.41
N ILE A 49 6.08 -6.39 4.10
CA ILE A 49 5.04 -6.80 5.05
C ILE A 49 5.01 -8.32 5.04
N GLY A 50 5.35 -8.95 6.18
CA GLY A 50 5.63 -10.38 6.21
C GLY A 50 6.85 -10.72 5.35
N GLU A 51 6.68 -11.62 4.39
CA GLU A 51 7.73 -12.02 3.42
C GLU A 51 7.54 -11.37 2.04
N GLU A 52 6.51 -10.53 1.88
CA GLU A 52 6.15 -9.92 0.61
C GLU A 52 6.59 -8.46 0.51
N ASN A 53 6.93 -8.06 -0.72
CA ASN A 53 7.31 -6.68 -1.03
C ASN A 53 6.15 -5.95 -1.70
N PHE A 54 5.93 -4.74 -1.22
CA PHE A 54 4.92 -3.80 -1.70
C PHE A 54 5.58 -2.46 -2.00
N TRP A 55 4.86 -1.60 -2.72
CA TRP A 55 5.24 -0.22 -2.92
C TRP A 55 4.05 0.70 -2.71
N ILE A 56 4.32 1.93 -2.26
CA ILE A 56 3.29 2.92 -1.97
C ILE A 56 2.77 3.50 -3.29
N ASP A 57 1.51 3.21 -3.64
CA ASP A 57 0.84 3.84 -4.78
C ASP A 57 0.23 5.18 -4.41
N ARG A 58 -0.39 5.26 -3.24
CA ARG A 58 -1.06 6.48 -2.77
C ARG A 58 -1.00 6.60 -1.25
N ILE A 59 -0.88 7.83 -0.78
CA ILE A 59 -0.98 8.19 0.64
C ILE A 59 -2.22 9.09 0.75
N SER A 60 -3.15 8.75 1.64
CA SER A 60 -4.28 9.63 1.95
C SER A 60 -3.80 10.86 2.73
N THR A 61 -4.63 11.88 2.84
CA THR A 61 -4.41 12.94 3.82
C THR A 61 -4.46 12.36 5.24
N ASP A 62 -3.82 13.09 6.16
CA ASP A 62 -3.95 12.83 7.60
C ASP A 62 -5.40 13.04 8.03
N ASP A 63 -5.94 12.07 8.76
CA ASP A 63 -7.28 12.09 9.34
C ASP A 63 -7.16 11.73 10.84
N GLY A 64 -7.17 12.76 11.69
CA GLY A 64 -7.09 12.59 13.14
C GLY A 64 -5.79 11.94 13.64
N GLY A 65 -4.68 12.07 12.91
CA GLY A 65 -3.37 11.51 13.28
C GLY A 65 -3.08 10.14 12.66
N SER A 66 -3.94 9.67 11.75
CA SER A 66 -3.75 8.43 10.99
C SER A 66 -4.01 8.64 9.50
N CYS A 67 -3.45 7.79 8.66
CA CYS A 67 -3.69 7.81 7.22
C CYS A 67 -3.71 6.40 6.63
N HIS A 68 -4.31 6.27 5.45
CA HIS A 68 -4.25 5.07 4.63
C HIS A 68 -3.13 5.17 3.59
N LEU A 69 -2.34 4.11 3.51
CA LEU A 69 -1.43 3.84 2.39
C LEU A 69 -2.09 2.80 1.48
N TRP A 70 -2.26 3.13 0.21
CA TRP A 70 -2.66 2.17 -0.82
C TRP A 70 -1.40 1.60 -1.47
N LEU A 71 -1.35 0.28 -1.58
CA LEU A 71 -0.14 -0.44 -1.94
C LEU A 71 -0.32 -1.16 -3.28
N GLY A 72 0.76 -1.22 -4.04
CA GLY A 72 0.92 -2.18 -5.13
C GLY A 72 1.83 -3.32 -4.70
N ARG A 73 1.58 -4.53 -5.21
CA ARG A 73 2.45 -5.70 -5.00
C ARG A 73 3.70 -5.64 -5.89
N GLY A 74 4.80 -6.20 -5.38
CA GLY A 74 6.02 -6.42 -6.14
C GLY A 74 6.86 -5.17 -6.35
N VAL A 75 7.37 -4.99 -7.57
CA VAL A 75 8.31 -3.91 -7.90
C VAL A 75 7.53 -2.66 -8.33
N PRO A 76 7.84 -1.47 -7.79
CA PRO A 76 7.20 -0.24 -8.22
C PRO A 76 7.42 -0.03 -9.73
N PRO A 77 6.39 0.43 -10.47
CA PRO A 77 6.58 0.75 -11.88
C PRO A 77 7.68 1.79 -12.00
N ALA A 78 8.61 1.59 -12.95
CA ALA A 78 9.63 2.58 -13.27
C ALA A 78 8.92 3.93 -13.42
N VAL A 79 9.27 4.89 -12.55
CA VAL A 79 8.53 6.13 -12.34
C VAL A 79 8.35 6.84 -13.67
N ASN A 80 7.24 6.56 -14.35
CA ASN A 80 6.95 7.18 -15.63
C ASN A 80 6.41 8.55 -15.26
N ARG A 81 7.31 9.53 -15.18
CA ARG A 81 6.96 10.95 -15.18
C ARG A 81 6.16 11.19 -16.46
N ARG A 82 4.84 10.99 -16.42
CA ARG A 82 3.95 11.59 -17.40
C ARG A 82 4.14 13.10 -17.24
N ARG A 83 4.87 13.67 -18.20
CA ARG A 83 5.07 15.10 -18.43
C ARG A 83 3.73 15.80 -18.65
#